data_AF-A0A139QCA5-F1
#
_entry.id   AF-A0A139QCA5-F1
#
_cell.length_a   1.000
_cell.length_b   1.000
_cell.length_c   1.000
_cell.angle_alpha   90.00
_cell.angle_beta   90.00
_cell.angle_gamma   90.00
#
_symmetry.space_group_name_H-M   'P 1'
#
loop_
_entity.id
_entity.type
_entity.pdbx_description
1 polymer ?
#
loop_
_entity_poly.entity_id
_entity_poly.type
_entity_poly.pdbx_seq_one_letter_code
_entity_poly.pdbx_strand_id
1 'polypeptide(L)'
;MPSIAVLTKLREQFDDAMIEAHQLVSMTDLISQVLQQLSASYNNILNNNLNDNLTTLTIISVLLAVLAVVTGFFGMNVPLPLTDEPHAWLYISLASAGLWIVLSLLLRKIAKKS
;
A
#
# COMPACT_ATOMS: atom_id res chain seq x y z
N MET A 1 -63.62 -33.78 -17.10
CA MET A 1 -62.23 -33.95 -16.58
C MET A 1 -61.60 -32.61 -16.18
N PRO A 2 -62.11 -31.89 -15.16
CA PRO A 2 -61.53 -30.60 -14.74
C PRO A 2 -60.41 -30.70 -13.68
N SER A 3 -60.25 -31.82 -12.96
CA SER A 3 -59.25 -31.92 -11.87
C SER A 3 -57.81 -32.10 -12.34
N ILE A 4 -57.58 -32.73 -13.50
CA ILE A 4 -56.23 -32.98 -14.03
C ILE A 4 -55.57 -31.68 -14.52
N ALA A 5 -56.35 -30.76 -15.10
CA ALA A 5 -55.87 -29.47 -15.59
C ALA A 5 -55.36 -28.54 -14.45
N VAL A 6 -55.95 -28.66 -13.26
CA VAL A 6 -55.52 -27.89 -12.08
C VAL A 6 -54.18 -28.43 -11.57
N LEU A 7 -53.99 -29.75 -11.57
CA LEU A 7 -52.77 -30.41 -11.11
C LEU A 7 -51.58 -30.09 -12.02
N THR A 8 -51.77 -30.04 -13.35
CA THR A 8 -50.71 -29.64 -14.29
C THR A 8 -50.28 -28.19 -14.10
N LYS A 9 -51.25 -27.28 -13.93
CA LYS A 9 -50.95 -25.85 -13.71
C LYS A 9 -50.18 -25.63 -12.40
N LEU A 10 -50.53 -26.38 -11.35
CA LEU A 10 -49.80 -26.33 -10.08
C LEU A 10 -48.34 -26.79 -10.24
N ARG A 11 -48.13 -27.84 -11.04
CA ARG A 11 -46.80 -28.39 -11.31
C ARG A 11 -45.93 -27.42 -12.10
N GLU A 12 -46.48 -26.76 -13.13
CA GLU A 12 -45.80 -25.69 -13.87
C GLU A 12 -45.37 -24.54 -12.94
N GLN A 13 -46.27 -24.06 -12.08
CA GLN A 13 -45.93 -22.97 -11.14
C GLN A 13 -44.83 -23.37 -10.15
N PHE A 14 -44.81 -24.63 -9.71
CA PHE A 14 -43.76 -25.13 -8.83
C PHE A 14 -42.40 -25.22 -9.54
N ASP A 15 -42.40 -25.65 -10.80
CA ASP A 15 -41.18 -25.77 -11.60
C ASP A 15 -40.59 -24.39 -11.91
N ASP A 16 -41.44 -23.43 -12.29
CA ASP A 16 -41.05 -22.03 -12.51
C ASP A 16 -40.49 -21.40 -11.22
N ALA A 17 -41.16 -21.59 -10.07
CA ALA A 17 -40.68 -21.08 -8.79
C ALA A 17 -39.33 -21.70 -8.39
N MET A 18 -39.10 -22.97 -8.70
CA MET A 18 -37.83 -23.65 -8.44
C MET A 18 -36.72 -23.09 -9.35
N ILE A 19 -37.01 -22.84 -10.63
CA ILE A 19 -36.06 -22.20 -11.56
C ILE A 19 -35.70 -20.80 -11.07
N GLU A 20 -36.68 -20.00 -10.66
CA GLU A 20 -36.46 -18.64 -10.16
C GLU A 20 -35.66 -18.64 -8.84
N ALA A 21 -35.91 -19.59 -7.94
CA ALA A 21 -35.13 -19.78 -6.73
C ALA A 21 -33.66 -20.12 -7.04
N HIS A 22 -33.39 -21.01 -8.00
CA HIS A 22 -32.03 -21.30 -8.45
C HIS A 22 -31.34 -20.08 -9.08
N GLN A 23 -32.09 -19.28 -9.84
CA GLN A 23 -31.56 -18.04 -10.42
C GLN A 23 -31.20 -17.03 -9.33
N LEU A 24 -32.03 -16.88 -8.29
CA LEU A 24 -31.74 -16.02 -7.14
C LEU A 24 -30.50 -16.47 -6.37
N VAL A 25 -30.31 -17.78 -6.18
CA VAL A 25 -29.09 -18.32 -5.56
C VAL A 25 -27.86 -17.97 -6.41
N SER A 26 -27.92 -18.21 -7.73
CA SER A 26 -26.81 -17.89 -8.65
C SER A 26 -26.48 -16.40 -8.67
N MET A 27 -27.48 -15.52 -8.64
CA MET A 27 -27.29 -14.07 -8.52
C MET A 27 -26.64 -13.69 -7.19
N THR A 28 -27.05 -14.32 -6.09
CA THR A 28 -26.48 -14.09 -4.75
C THR A 28 -25.01 -14.51 -4.70
N ASP A 29 -24.66 -15.64 -5.31
CA ASP A 29 -23.28 -16.11 -5.41
C ASP A 29 -22.40 -15.17 -6.24
N LEU A 30 -22.92 -14.64 -7.36
CA LEU A 30 -22.22 -13.63 -8.15
C LEU A 30 -22.02 -12.33 -7.36
N ILE A 31 -23.04 -11.85 -6.64
CA ILE A 31 -22.94 -10.65 -5.79
C ILE A 31 -21.90 -10.87 -4.68
N SER A 32 -21.89 -12.05 -4.05
CA SER A 32 -20.90 -12.43 -3.04
C SER A 32 -19.47 -12.38 -3.59
N GLN A 33 -19.25 -12.93 -4.80
CA GLN A 33 -17.96 -12.87 -5.48
C GLN A 33 -17.51 -11.44 -5.79
N VAL A 34 -18.43 -10.59 -6.24
CA VAL A 34 -18.13 -9.17 -6.51
C VAL A 34 -17.79 -8.43 -5.22
N LEU A 35 -18.50 -8.68 -4.11
CA LEU A 35 -18.20 -8.07 -2.81
C LEU A 35 -16.82 -8.51 -2.29
N GLN A 36 -16.45 -9.77 -2.49
CA GLN A 36 -15.11 -10.26 -2.13
C GLN A 36 -14.02 -9.58 -2.97
N GLN A 37 -14.23 -9.43 -4.29
CA GLN A 37 -13.30 -8.69 -5.15
C GLN A 37 -13.19 -7.21 -4.75
N LEU A 38 -14.31 -6.56 -4.43
CA LEU A 38 -14.33 -5.18 -3.96
C LEU A 38 -13.55 -5.04 -2.65
N SER A 39 -13.77 -5.93 -1.70
CA SER A 39 -13.05 -5.97 -0.41
C SER A 39 -11.56 -6.18 -0.62
N ALA A 40 -11.17 -7.12 -1.50
CA ALA A 40 -9.77 -7.34 -1.86
C ALA A 40 -9.14 -6.10 -2.51
N SER A 41 -9.84 -5.44 -3.44
CA SER A 41 -9.39 -4.17 -4.03
C SER A 41 -9.27 -3.05 -3.01
N TYR A 42 -10.22 -2.93 -2.08
CA TYR A 42 -10.15 -1.95 -0.99
C TYR A 42 -8.93 -2.18 -0.10
N ASN A 43 -8.66 -3.44 0.28
CA ASN A 43 -7.47 -3.78 1.06
C ASN A 43 -6.18 -3.48 0.28
N ASN A 44 -6.14 -3.75 -1.02
CA ASN A 44 -5.00 -3.41 -1.88
C ASN A 44 -4.78 -1.88 -1.96
N ILE A 45 -5.84 -1.10 -2.17
CA ILE A 45 -5.77 0.36 -2.21
C ILE A 45 -5.35 0.92 -0.84
N LEU A 46 -5.91 0.39 0.25
CA LEU A 46 -5.57 0.83 1.60
C LEU A 46 -4.10 0.54 1.92
N ASN A 47 -3.61 -0.65 1.60
CA ASN A 47 -2.22 -1.02 1.82
C ASN A 47 -1.25 -0.19 0.95
N ASN A 48 -1.63 0.08 -0.30
CA ASN A 48 -0.86 0.98 -1.17
C ASN A 48 -0.82 2.42 -0.62
N ASN A 49 -1.95 2.96 -0.16
CA ASN A 49 -1.99 4.29 0.44
C ASN A 49 -1.17 4.38 1.72
N LEU A 50 -1.21 3.34 2.57
CA LEU A 50 -0.37 3.26 3.77
C LEU A 50 1.11 3.25 3.39
N ASN A 51 1.50 2.45 2.41
CA ASN A 51 2.87 2.40 1.93
C ASN A 51 3.33 3.74 1.32
N ASP A 52 2.49 4.40 0.51
CA ASP A 52 2.78 5.71 -0.07
C ASP A 52 2.94 6.81 1.00
N ASN A 53 2.09 6.80 2.03
CA ASN A 53 2.15 7.78 3.10
C ASN A 53 3.37 7.56 4.02
N LEU A 54 3.67 6.31 4.36
CA LEU A 54 4.91 5.95 5.10
C LEU A 54 6.17 6.33 4.31
N THR A 55 6.16 6.12 2.99
CA THR A 55 7.27 6.52 2.12
C THR A 55 7.43 8.04 2.10
N THR A 56 6.33 8.80 2.06
CA THR A 56 6.34 10.27 2.13
C THR A 56 6.92 10.77 3.45
N LEU A 57 6.47 10.23 4.58
CA LEU A 57 6.99 10.59 5.90
C LEU A 57 8.47 10.24 6.05
N THR A 58 8.90 9.09 5.51
CA THR A 58 10.30 8.67 5.52
C THR A 58 11.18 9.64 4.71
N ILE A 59 10.74 10.10 3.54
CA ILE A 59 11.47 11.09 2.74
C ILE A 59 11.67 12.40 3.53
N ILE A 60 10.62 12.88 4.20
CA ILE A 60 10.69 14.10 5.03
C ILE A 60 11.64 13.89 6.22
N SER A 61 11.52 12.78 6.93
CA SER A 61 12.39 12.43 8.06
C SER A 61 13.87 12.35 7.66
N VAL A 62 14.14 11.72 6.53
CA VAL A 62 15.49 11.53 5.99
C VAL A 62 16.08 12.88 5.53
N LEU A 63 15.27 13.79 4.99
CA LEU A 63 15.69 15.16 4.66
C LEU A 63 16.02 15.98 5.92
N LEU A 64 15.17 15.92 6.95
CA LEU A 64 15.41 16.56 8.24
C LEU A 64 16.66 16.01 8.94
N ALA A 65 16.93 14.71 8.82
CA ALA A 65 18.12 14.08 9.37
C ALA A 65 19.41 14.65 8.75
N VAL A 66 19.46 14.91 7.43
CA VAL A 66 20.62 15.58 6.81
C VAL A 66 20.80 16.97 7.39
N LEU A 67 19.72 17.73 7.47
CA LEU A 67 19.77 19.09 7.99
C LEU A 67 20.29 19.09 9.42
N ALA A 68 19.79 18.18 10.27
CA ALA A 68 20.24 17.99 11.64
C ALA A 68 21.71 17.54 11.75
N VAL A 69 22.19 16.70 10.82
CA VAL A 69 23.60 16.28 10.77
C VAL A 69 24.50 17.45 10.37
N VAL A 70 24.13 18.20 9.33
CA VAL A 70 24.86 19.41 8.90
C VAL A 70 24.87 20.44 10.03
N THR A 71 23.73 20.78 10.61
CA THR A 71 23.68 21.73 11.73
C THR A 71 24.35 21.20 12.99
N GLY A 72 24.34 19.88 13.24
CA GLY A 72 25.03 19.25 14.35
C GLY A 72 26.56 19.34 14.23
N PHE A 73 27.11 19.06 13.05
CA PHE A 73 28.55 19.19 12.78
C PHE A 73 29.04 20.65 12.80
N PHE A 74 28.22 21.61 12.36
CA PHE A 74 28.58 23.04 12.40
C PHE A 74 28.23 23.74 13.71
N GLY A 75 27.26 23.21 14.47
CA GLY A 75 26.82 23.76 15.75
C GLY A 75 27.63 23.25 16.94
N MET A 76 28.15 22.02 16.88
CA MET A 76 29.15 21.56 17.82
C MET A 76 30.52 21.97 17.28
N ASN A 77 31.21 22.90 17.96
CA ASN A 77 32.60 23.30 17.70
C ASN A 77 33.59 22.12 17.87
N VAL A 78 33.40 21.02 17.13
CA VAL A 78 34.20 19.81 17.21
C VAL A 78 35.46 20.05 16.37
N PRO A 79 36.67 20.08 16.98
CA PRO A 79 37.90 20.08 16.23
C PRO A 79 38.02 18.73 15.52
N LEU A 80 37.66 18.72 14.25
CA LEU A 80 37.76 17.55 13.39
C LEU A 80 39.25 17.23 13.17
N PRO A 81 39.67 15.95 13.10
CA PRO A 81 41.08 15.54 12.94
C PRO A 81 41.70 15.86 11.55
N LEU A 82 41.21 16.92 10.90
CA LEU A 82 41.67 17.53 9.65
C LEU A 82 41.65 19.08 9.76
N THR A 83 41.61 19.66 10.97
CA THR A 83 41.49 21.12 11.19
C THR A 83 42.58 21.98 10.52
N ASP A 84 43.71 21.40 10.13
CA ASP A 84 44.81 22.10 9.45
C ASP A 84 44.61 22.24 7.93
N GLU A 85 43.66 21.52 7.33
CA GLU A 85 43.35 21.62 5.89
C GLU A 85 42.03 22.39 5.67
N PRO A 86 42.03 23.52 4.92
CA PRO A 86 40.83 24.34 4.66
C PRO A 86 39.65 23.55 4.07
N HIS A 87 39.92 22.37 3.50
CA HIS A 87 38.94 21.52 2.82
C HIS A 87 38.36 20.38 3.67
N ALA A 88 38.71 20.27 4.96
CA ALA A 88 38.19 19.24 5.87
C ALA A 88 36.65 19.22 5.96
N TRP A 89 36.04 20.41 6.05
CA TRP A 89 34.60 20.64 5.97
C TRP A 89 33.97 19.88 4.77
N LEU A 90 34.66 19.90 3.63
CA LEU A 90 34.14 19.40 2.37
C LEU A 90 34.13 17.88 2.36
N TYR A 91 35.20 17.24 2.85
CA TYR A 91 35.30 15.77 2.93
C TYR A 91 34.26 15.17 3.88
N ILE A 92 34.01 15.80 5.01
CA ILE A 92 33.02 15.31 6.00
C ILE A 92 31.60 15.49 5.48
N SER A 93 31.32 16.64 4.87
CA SER A 93 30.04 16.89 4.20
C SER A 93 29.81 15.86 3.07
N LEU A 94 30.84 15.56 2.27
CA LEU A 94 30.76 14.59 1.18
C LEU A 94 30.60 13.15 1.67
N ALA A 95 31.31 12.75 2.73
CA ALA A 95 31.19 11.43 3.34
C ALA A 95 29.81 11.20 3.98
N SER A 96 29.28 12.21 4.69
CA SER A 96 27.94 12.19 5.26
C SER A 96 26.85 12.14 4.17
N ALA A 97 26.98 12.98 3.14
CA ALA A 97 26.08 12.95 1.98
C ALA A 97 26.14 11.61 1.24
N GLY A 98 27.33 11.04 1.07
CA GLY A 98 27.53 9.73 0.45
C GLY A 98 26.87 8.61 1.24
N LEU A 99 27.08 8.54 2.56
CA LEU A 99 26.43 7.57 3.44
C LEU A 99 24.89 7.70 3.38
N TRP A 100 24.39 8.94 3.35
CA TRP A 100 22.97 9.23 3.24
C TRP A 100 22.35 8.82 1.89
N ILE A 101 23.04 9.08 0.78
CA ILE A 101 22.61 8.64 -0.55
C ILE A 101 22.56 7.11 -0.59
N VAL A 102 23.56 6.43 -0.04
CA VAL A 102 23.58 4.95 0.00
C VAL A 102 22.44 4.41 0.86
N LEU A 103 22.18 4.99 2.04
CA LEU A 103 21.10 4.56 2.93
C LEU A 103 19.71 4.79 2.31
N SER A 104 19.50 5.96 1.70
CA SER A 104 18.23 6.31 1.05
C SER A 104 17.97 5.47 -0.21
N LEU A 105 19.00 5.13 -0.98
CA LEU A 105 18.90 4.21 -2.11
C LEU A 105 18.61 2.77 -1.66
N LEU A 106 19.23 2.30 -0.58
CA LEU A 106 18.95 0.97 0.00
C LEU A 106 17.49 0.87 0.48
N LEU A 107 17.01 1.89 1.21
CA LEU A 107 15.62 1.97 1.66
C LEU A 107 14.64 2.00 0.48
N ARG A 108 14.89 2.84 -0.53
CA ARG A 108 14.07 2.86 -1.76
C ARG A 108 14.10 1.52 -2.49
N LYS A 109 15.24 0.85 -2.55
CA LYS A 109 15.38 -0.46 -3.23
C LYS A 109 14.63 -1.56 -2.49
N ILE A 110 14.60 -1.53 -1.15
CA ILE A 110 13.81 -2.45 -0.33
C ILE A 110 12.30 -2.16 -0.49
N ALA A 111 11.90 -0.90 -0.40
CA ALA A 111 10.49 -0.50 -0.53
C ALA A 111 9.92 -0.76 -1.93
N LYS A 112 10.74 -0.67 -2.99
CA LYS A 112 10.32 -0.95 -4.37
C LYS A 112 10.34 -2.44 -4.74
N LYS A 113 10.91 -3.30 -3.89
CA LYS A 113 11.01 -4.76 -4.12
C LYS A 113 9.82 -5.53 -3.50
N SER A 114 9.07 -4.89 -2.60
CA SER A 114 7.86 -5.47 -1.98
C SER A 114 6.60 -4.98 -2.69
#